data_AF-A0A080LRR7-F1
#
_entry.id   AF-A0A080LRR7-F1
#
_cell.length_a   1.000
_cell.length_b   1.000
_cell.length_c   1.000
_cell.angle_alpha   90.00
_cell.angle_beta   90.00
_cell.angle_gamma   90.00
#
_symmetry.space_group_name_H-M   'P 1'
#
loop_
_entity.id
_entity.type
_entity.pdbx_description
1 polymer ?
#
loop_
_entity_poly.entity_id
_entity_poly.type
_entity_poly.pdbx_seq_one_letter_code
_entity_poly.pdbx_strand_id
1 'polypeptide(L)'
;MIANAAFYYGSVRMLARQDLPPESQLPFAIAQDNFYRAARDGFDAQLMWLNGRRMPAGELLEQVLLPLARAGLVQLDLAAVDIKRYLEVISGRLRSRCNGAVWQLAHYRKHHDFFRLTADYLDHQRHLMPVHEWPI
;
A
#
# COMPACT_ATOMS: atom_id res chain seq x y z
N MET A 1 9.85 6.14 0.99
CA MET A 1 9.69 5.47 -0.33
C MET A 1 10.09 4.00 -0.31
N ILE A 2 11.17 3.60 0.37
CA ILE A 2 11.68 2.21 0.35
C ILE A 2 10.61 1.17 0.75
N ALA A 3 9.77 1.46 1.75
CA ALA A 3 8.67 0.56 2.14
C ALA A 3 7.71 0.19 0.99
N ASN A 4 7.38 1.16 0.11
CA ASN A 4 6.52 0.91 -1.05
C ASN A 4 7.24 0.03 -2.08
N ALA A 5 8.53 0.28 -2.31
CA ALA A 5 9.34 -0.52 -3.22
C ALA A 5 9.51 -1.96 -2.71
N ALA A 6 9.82 -2.15 -1.43
CA ALA A 6 9.94 -3.46 -0.80
C ALA A 6 8.62 -4.25 -0.92
N PHE A 7 7.48 -3.61 -0.63
CA PHE A 7 6.17 -4.22 -0.82
C PHE A 7 5.94 -4.62 -2.29
N TYR A 8 6.13 -3.69 -3.24
CA TYR A 8 5.93 -3.95 -4.66
C TYR A 8 6.81 -5.08 -5.20
N TYR A 9 8.13 -5.02 -4.99
CA TYR A 9 9.05 -6.03 -5.50
C TYR A 9 8.87 -7.38 -4.84
N GLY A 10 8.58 -7.42 -3.54
CA GLY A 10 8.18 -8.64 -2.85
C GLY A 10 6.92 -9.25 -3.48
N SER A 11 5.88 -8.44 -3.70
CA SER A 11 4.63 -8.93 -4.27
C SER A 11 4.83 -9.45 -5.70
N VAL A 12 5.48 -8.66 -6.56
CA VAL A 12 5.73 -9.03 -7.95
C VAL A 12 6.62 -10.26 -8.06
N ARG A 13 7.63 -10.42 -7.19
CA ARG A 13 8.51 -11.60 -7.19
C ARG A 13 7.73 -12.91 -7.09
N MET A 14 6.72 -12.94 -6.22
CA MET A 14 5.89 -14.13 -6.02
C MET A 14 4.84 -14.26 -7.12
N LEU A 15 4.17 -13.17 -7.51
CA LEU A 15 3.15 -13.19 -8.57
C LEU A 15 3.73 -13.65 -9.92
N ALA A 16 4.91 -13.17 -10.28
CA ALA A 16 5.59 -13.54 -11.53
C ALA A 16 6.12 -14.98 -11.55
N ARG A 17 6.05 -15.71 -10.43
CA ARG A 17 6.52 -17.10 -10.28
C ARG A 17 5.39 -18.08 -10.02
N GLN A 18 4.13 -17.65 -10.11
CA GLN A 18 2.99 -18.57 -9.99
C GLN A 18 2.90 -19.47 -11.22
N ASP A 19 2.52 -20.73 -11.01
CA ASP A 19 2.31 -21.69 -12.10
C ASP A 19 1.22 -21.23 -13.07
N LEU A 20 0.15 -20.61 -12.52
CA LEU A 20 -0.87 -19.92 -13.28
C LEU A 20 -0.57 -18.42 -13.26
N PRO A 21 -0.28 -17.79 -14.40
CA PRO A 21 0.03 -16.37 -14.43
C PRO A 21 -1.20 -15.53 -14.02
N PRO A 22 -1.02 -14.42 -13.28
CA PRO A 22 -2.15 -13.58 -12.85
C PRO A 22 -3.05 -13.09 -14.01
N GLU A 23 -2.47 -12.79 -15.17
CA GLU A 23 -3.19 -12.35 -16.36
C GLU A 23 -4.10 -13.42 -16.99
N SER A 24 -3.86 -14.70 -16.71
CA SER A 24 -4.80 -15.77 -17.13
C SER A 24 -5.96 -15.95 -16.15
N GLN A 25 -5.86 -15.37 -14.95
CA GLN A 25 -6.87 -15.47 -13.89
C GLN A 25 -7.69 -14.17 -13.74
N LEU A 26 -7.09 -13.02 -14.05
CA LEU A 26 -7.70 -11.71 -13.94
C LEU A 26 -7.71 -11.01 -15.30
N PRO A 27 -8.86 -10.99 -16.01
CA PRO A 27 -8.97 -10.30 -17.29
C PRO A 27 -8.59 -8.82 -17.17
N PHE A 28 -7.92 -8.27 -18.19
CA PHE A 28 -7.44 -6.89 -18.18
C PHE A 28 -8.55 -5.86 -17.88
N ALA A 29 -9.76 -6.05 -18.44
CA ALA A 29 -10.90 -5.16 -18.18
C ALA A 29 -11.24 -5.09 -16.67
N ILE A 30 -11.10 -6.20 -15.94
CA ILE A 30 -11.29 -6.23 -14.49
C ILE A 30 -10.12 -5.56 -13.76
N ALA A 31 -8.88 -5.78 -14.21
CA ALA A 31 -7.72 -5.11 -13.64
C ALA A 31 -7.82 -3.58 -13.81
N GLN A 32 -8.32 -3.11 -14.96
CA GLN A 32 -8.60 -1.70 -15.22
C GLN A 32 -9.72 -1.17 -14.30
N ASP A 33 -10.83 -1.88 -14.15
CA ASP A 33 -11.90 -1.50 -13.21
C ASP A 33 -11.36 -1.39 -11.78
N ASN A 34 -10.66 -2.43 -11.30
CA ASN A 34 -9.99 -2.43 -10.00
C ASN A 34 -9.09 -1.21 -9.80
N PHE A 35 -8.28 -0.85 -10.80
CA PHE A 35 -7.38 0.31 -10.74
C PHE A 35 -8.14 1.61 -10.47
N TYR A 36 -9.20 1.89 -11.24
CA TYR A 36 -9.98 3.12 -11.06
C TYR A 36 -10.82 3.11 -9.79
N ARG A 37 -11.32 1.95 -9.34
CA ARG A 37 -11.99 1.82 -8.04
C ARG A 37 -11.04 2.11 -6.89
N ALA A 38 -9.83 1.56 -6.92
CA ALA A 38 -8.80 1.85 -5.92
C ALA A 38 -8.41 3.34 -5.90
N ALA A 39 -8.32 3.98 -7.07
CA ALA A 39 -8.01 5.41 -7.16
C ALA A 39 -9.11 6.30 -6.55
N ARG A 40 -10.38 5.90 -6.67
CA ARG A 40 -11.53 6.66 -6.16
C ARG A 40 -11.81 6.40 -4.68
N ASP A 41 -11.84 5.12 -4.30
CA ASP A 41 -12.39 4.67 -3.02
C ASP A 41 -11.29 4.25 -2.03
N GLY A 42 -10.02 4.27 -2.45
CA GLY A 42 -8.87 3.99 -1.60
C GLY A 42 -8.93 2.59 -0.96
N PHE A 43 -8.73 2.52 0.36
CA PHE A 43 -8.71 1.25 1.11
C PHE A 43 -10.07 0.53 1.13
N ASP A 44 -11.18 1.23 0.87
CA ASP A 44 -12.53 0.65 0.85
C ASP A 44 -12.96 0.13 -0.53
N ALA A 45 -12.14 0.37 -1.56
CA ALA A 45 -12.40 -0.09 -2.91
C ALA A 45 -12.62 -1.61 -2.93
N GLN A 46 -13.75 -2.05 -3.48
CA GLN A 46 -14.01 -3.47 -3.66
C GLN A 46 -13.25 -3.96 -4.90
N LEU A 47 -12.23 -4.78 -4.72
CA LEU A 47 -11.38 -5.27 -5.81
C LEU A 47 -11.67 -6.75 -6.06
N MET A 48 -11.81 -7.14 -7.32
CA MET A 48 -11.85 -8.56 -7.69
C MET A 48 -10.43 -9.12 -7.74
N TRP A 49 -10.17 -10.22 -7.05
CA TRP A 49 -8.86 -10.87 -7.00
C TRP A 49 -8.77 -12.10 -7.90
N LEU A 50 -7.60 -12.74 -7.94
CA LEU A 50 -7.29 -13.87 -8.84
C LEU A 50 -8.21 -15.09 -8.62
N ASN A 51 -8.78 -15.23 -7.42
CA ASN A 51 -9.74 -16.29 -7.11
C ASN A 51 -11.19 -15.96 -7.53
N GLY A 52 -11.40 -14.87 -8.28
CA GLY A 52 -12.71 -14.40 -8.72
C GLY A 52 -13.57 -13.77 -7.60
N ARG A 53 -13.06 -13.63 -6.38
CA ARG A 53 -13.79 -13.02 -5.26
C ARG A 53 -13.51 -11.53 -5.17
N ARG A 54 -14.53 -10.76 -4.78
CA ARG A 54 -14.41 -9.34 -4.44
C ARG A 54 -14.15 -9.16 -2.95
N MET A 55 -13.24 -8.25 -2.61
CA MET A 55 -12.96 -7.87 -1.22
C MET A 55 -12.43 -6.43 -1.13
N PRO A 56 -12.51 -5.76 0.03
CA PRO A 56 -11.92 -4.44 0.23
C PRO A 56 -10.41 -4.43 -0.07
N ALA A 57 -9.91 -3.36 -0.67
CA ALA A 57 -8.50 -3.19 -0.98
C ALA A 57 -7.61 -3.30 0.27
N GLY A 58 -8.05 -2.73 1.40
CA GLY A 58 -7.35 -2.86 2.68
C GLY A 58 -7.18 -4.31 3.12
N GLU A 59 -8.24 -5.11 3.04
CA GLU A 59 -8.20 -6.53 3.40
C GLU A 59 -7.34 -7.34 2.43
N LEU A 60 -7.43 -7.06 1.12
CA LEU A 60 -6.58 -7.69 0.12
C LEU A 60 -5.09 -7.40 0.38
N LEU A 61 -4.77 -6.14 0.71
CA LEU A 61 -3.41 -5.72 1.02
C LEU A 61 -2.90 -6.42 2.29
N GLU A 62 -3.73 -6.50 3.34
CA GLU A 62 -3.37 -7.06 4.63
C GLU A 62 -3.26 -8.59 4.64
N GLN A 63 -4.28 -9.27 4.13
CA GLN A 63 -4.41 -10.71 4.26
C GLN A 63 -3.70 -11.49 3.15
N VAL A 64 -3.51 -10.88 1.98
CA VAL A 64 -2.95 -11.55 0.80
C VAL A 64 -1.61 -10.96 0.41
N LEU A 65 -1.58 -9.66 0.08
CA LEU A 65 -0.39 -9.08 -0.54
C LEU A 65 0.76 -8.83 0.44
N LEU A 66 0.51 -8.53 1.71
CA LEU A 66 1.56 -8.39 2.72
C LEU A 66 2.31 -9.70 3.00
N PRO A 67 1.63 -10.83 3.27
CA PRO A 67 2.29 -12.13 3.39
C PRO A 67 3.06 -12.52 2.13
N LEU A 68 2.49 -12.26 0.96
CA LEU A 68 3.09 -12.56 -0.33
C LEU A 68 4.33 -11.67 -0.60
N ALA A 69 4.28 -10.39 -0.24
CA ALA A 69 5.43 -9.48 -0.29
C ALA A 69 6.56 -9.95 0.62
N ARG A 70 6.25 -10.38 1.85
CA ARG A 70 7.23 -10.94 2.78
C ARG A 70 7.95 -12.15 2.18
N ALA A 71 7.20 -13.10 1.65
CA ALA A 71 7.77 -14.30 1.01
C ALA A 71 8.68 -13.93 -0.18
N GLY A 72 8.25 -12.99 -1.03
CA GLY A 72 9.05 -12.54 -2.16
C GLY A 72 10.33 -11.84 -1.77
N LEU A 73 10.30 -11.01 -0.71
CA LEU A 73 11.51 -10.37 -0.20
C LEU A 73 12.51 -11.37 0.41
N VAL A 74 12.02 -12.43 1.06
CA VAL A 74 12.87 -13.55 1.51
C VAL A 74 13.54 -14.23 0.32
N GLN A 75 12.81 -14.48 -0.78
CA GLN A 75 13.41 -15.06 -2.00
C GLN A 75 14.39 -14.14 -2.73
N LEU A 76 14.34 -12.84 -2.46
CA LEU A 76 15.28 -11.85 -2.98
C LEU A 76 16.47 -11.65 -2.04
N ASP A 77 16.61 -12.48 -1.01
CA ASP A 77 17.71 -12.48 -0.03
C ASP A 77 17.84 -11.17 0.75
N LEU A 78 16.71 -10.49 1.01
CA LEU A 78 16.70 -9.30 1.85
C LEU A 78 16.79 -9.69 3.34
N ALA A 79 17.58 -8.94 4.11
CA ALA A 79 17.74 -9.19 5.53
C ALA A 79 16.39 -9.14 6.29
N ALA A 80 16.15 -10.10 7.19
CA ALA A 80 14.88 -10.23 7.90
C ALA A 80 14.49 -8.97 8.69
N VAL A 81 15.49 -8.25 9.24
CA VAL A 81 15.28 -6.97 9.94
C VAL A 81 14.72 -5.89 9.01
N ASP A 82 15.22 -5.82 7.78
CA ASP A 82 14.77 -4.86 6.77
C ASP A 82 13.37 -5.22 6.25
N ILE A 83 13.12 -6.50 5.99
CA ILE A 83 11.78 -7.00 5.64
C ILE A 83 10.76 -6.57 6.71
N LYS A 84 11.06 -6.84 7.98
CA LYS A 84 10.19 -6.46 9.10
C LYS A 84 9.99 -4.95 9.13
N ARG A 85 11.07 -4.17 9.11
CA ARG A 85 11.03 -2.70 9.16
C ARG A 85 10.17 -2.10 8.05
N TYR A 86 10.38 -2.54 6.81
CA TYR A 86 9.69 -1.96 5.66
C TYR A 86 8.23 -2.37 5.57
N LEU A 87 7.91 -3.64 5.84
CA LEU A 87 6.52 -4.10 5.78
C LEU A 87 5.70 -3.59 6.97
N GLU A 88 6.32 -3.33 8.13
CA GLU A 88 5.61 -2.72 9.27
C GLU A 88 5.07 -1.33 8.94
N VAL A 89 5.78 -0.55 8.11
CA VAL A 89 5.30 0.76 7.64
C VAL A 89 4.00 0.62 6.82
N ILE A 90 3.90 -0.43 6.00
CA ILE A 90 2.70 -0.69 5.20
C ILE A 90 1.57 -1.19 6.11
N SER A 91 1.86 -2.13 7.01
CA SER A 91 0.90 -2.62 8.01
C SER A 91 0.33 -1.49 8.86
N GLY A 92 1.18 -0.56 9.33
CA GLY A 92 0.76 0.59 10.12
C GLY A 92 -0.23 1.49 9.37
N ARG A 93 0.02 1.76 8.08
CA ARG A 93 -0.90 2.54 7.23
C ARG A 93 -2.24 1.85 7.02
N LEU A 94 -2.24 0.52 6.89
CA LEU A 94 -3.47 -0.27 6.75
C LEU A 94 -4.28 -0.22 8.05
N ARG A 95 -3.64 -0.49 9.19
CA ARG A 95 -4.29 -0.46 10.52
C ARG A 95 -4.87 0.92 10.86
N SER A 96 -4.11 1.99 10.62
CA SER A 96 -4.56 3.36 10.90
C SER A 96 -5.45 3.93 9.80
N ARG A 97 -5.60 3.21 8.67
CA ARG A 97 -6.23 3.68 7.43
C ARG A 97 -5.71 5.05 6.95
N CYS A 98 -4.44 5.34 7.23
CA CYS A 98 -3.82 6.63 6.93
C CYS A 98 -2.71 6.48 5.89
N ASN A 99 -2.92 7.06 4.71
CA ASN A 99 -1.90 7.25 3.68
C ASN A 99 -1.66 8.77 3.47
N GLY A 100 -0.75 9.11 2.56
CA GLY A 100 -0.41 10.52 2.29
C GLY A 100 -1.60 11.38 1.87
N ALA A 101 -2.48 10.85 1.02
CA ALA A 101 -3.67 11.58 0.57
C ALA A 101 -4.67 11.78 1.72
N VAL A 102 -4.89 10.76 2.55
CA VAL A 102 -5.76 10.84 3.73
C VAL A 102 -5.24 11.90 4.71
N TRP A 103 -3.93 11.88 5.01
CA TRP A 103 -3.32 12.86 5.92
C TRP A 103 -3.42 14.28 5.37
N GLN A 104 -3.08 14.49 4.08
CA GLN A 104 -3.16 15.80 3.44
C GLN A 104 -4.58 16.37 3.44
N LEU A 105 -5.58 15.54 3.14
CA LEU A 105 -6.98 15.95 3.19
C LEU A 105 -7.42 16.29 4.63
N ALA A 106 -7.01 15.50 5.63
CA ALA A 106 -7.33 15.77 7.03
C ALA A 106 -6.66 17.06 7.54
N HIS A 107 -5.38 17.25 7.22
CA HIS A 107 -4.64 18.46 7.54
C HIS A 107 -5.26 19.70 6.91
N TYR A 108 -5.56 19.66 5.61
CA TYR A 108 -6.21 20.78 4.93
C TYR A 108 -7.62 21.07 5.46
N ARG A 109 -8.40 20.04 5.81
CA ARG A 109 -9.72 20.23 6.47
C ARG A 109 -9.62 20.92 7.82
N LYS A 110 -8.51 20.76 8.55
CA LYS A 110 -8.29 21.38 9.86
C LYS A 110 -7.75 22.80 9.75
N HIS A 111 -6.82 23.03 8.82
CA HIS A 111 -6.06 24.28 8.76
C HIS A 111 -6.44 25.20 7.59
N HIS A 112 -7.03 24.67 6.53
CA HIS A 112 -7.39 25.38 5.30
C HIS A 112 -6.23 26.19 4.68
N ASP A 113 -5.00 25.69 4.82
CA ASP A 113 -3.78 26.38 4.40
C ASP A 113 -2.82 25.42 3.68
N PHE A 114 -2.62 25.65 2.37
CA PHE A 114 -1.72 24.85 1.53
C PHE A 114 -0.24 25.11 1.78
N PHE A 115 0.14 26.33 2.19
CA PHE A 115 1.52 26.65 2.52
C PHE A 115 1.93 25.94 3.80
N ARG A 116 1.06 25.98 4.81
CA ARG A 116 1.26 25.23 6.04
C ARG A 116 1.28 23.72 5.80
N LEU A 117 0.34 23.19 5.01
CA LEU A 117 0.35 21.76 4.64
C LEU A 117 1.69 21.36 4.06
N THR A 118 2.23 22.15 3.13
CA THR A 118 3.51 21.85 2.49
C THR A 118 4.68 21.93 3.47
N ALA A 119 4.69 22.93 4.37
CA ALA A 119 5.71 23.10 5.39
C ALA A 119 5.71 21.94 6.40
N ASP A 120 4.53 21.60 6.96
CA ASP A 120 4.37 20.51 7.93
C ASP A 120 4.71 19.16 7.30
N TYR A 121 4.29 18.93 6.04
CA TYR A 121 4.63 17.71 5.30
C TYR A 121 6.15 17.55 5.12
N LEU A 122 6.84 18.64 4.75
CA LEU A 122 8.29 18.63 4.58
C LEU A 122 9.02 18.37 5.91
N ASP A 123 8.55 18.99 7.00
CA ASP A 123 9.12 18.79 8.32
C ASP A 123 8.97 17.32 8.78
N HIS A 124 7.77 16.76 8.66
CA HIS A 124 7.54 15.37 9.05
C HIS A 124 8.33 14.38 8.18
N GLN A 125 8.51 14.66 6.89
CA GLN A 125 9.33 13.84 6.00
C GLN A 125 10.81 13.81 6.42
N ARG A 126 11.36 14.91 6.95
CA ARG A 126 12.75 15.00 7.43
C ARG A 126 12.99 14.16 8.68
N HIS A 127 11.97 13.99 9.51
CA HIS A 127 12.03 13.14 10.71
C HIS A 127 11.94 11.63 10.40
N LEU A 128 11.79 11.25 9.12
CA LEU A 128 11.71 9.86 8.66
C LEU A 128 10.58 9.06 9.33
N MET A 129 9.59 9.74 9.91
CA MET A 129 8.42 9.10 10.50
C MET A 129 7.48 8.60 9.39
N PRO A 130 6.89 7.41 9.53
CA PRO A 130 5.80 6.97 8.67
C PRO A 130 4.60 7.92 8.73
N VAL A 131 3.97 8.18 7.58
CA VAL A 131 2.82 9.12 7.50
C VAL A 131 1.64 8.78 8.42
N HIS A 132 1.48 7.51 8.81
CA HIS A 132 0.44 7.10 9.74
C HIS A 132 0.71 7.49 11.20
N GLU A 133 1.92 7.98 11.50
CA GLU A 133 2.34 8.47 12.82
C GLU A 133 2.34 9.99 12.90
N TRP A 134 2.06 10.68 11.79
CA TRP A 134 2.11 12.15 11.72
C TRP A 134 0.92 12.79 12.44
N PRO A 135 1.13 13.81 13.27
CA PRO A 135 0.03 14.57 13.85
C PRO A 135 -0.77 15.29 12.74
N ILE A 136 -2.06 15.53 13.02
CA ILE A 136 -2.93 16.43 12.26
C ILE A 136 -3.05 17.71 13.06
#